data_AF-A0A382UEF1-F1
#
_entry.id   AF-A0A382UEF1-F1
#
_cell.length_a   1.000
_cell.length_b   1.000
_cell.length_c   1.000
_cell.angle_alpha   90.00
_cell.angle_beta   90.00
_cell.angle_gamma   90.00
#
_symmetry.space_group_name_H-M   'P 1'
#
loop_
_entity.id
_entity.type
_entity.pdbx_description
1 polymer ?
#
loop_
_entity_poly.entity_id
_entity_poly.type
_entity_poly.pdbx_seq_one_letter_code
_entity_poly.pdbx_strand_id
1 'polypeptide(L)' 'MKVFVAGGAGYIGSICVEELLNAGHEVTVLDNLSEGHRVAVDERAQFIEGCLSKRETTLDAVASCGAEAVM' A
#
# COMPACT_ATOMS: atom_id res chain seq x y z
N MET A 1 -6.01 -12.96 0.12
CA MET A 1 -5.34 -12.50 1.36
C MET A 1 -5.27 -10.98 1.33
N LYS A 2 -5.27 -10.35 2.49
CA LYS A 2 -5.12 -8.90 2.65
C LYS A 2 -3.65 -8.53 2.85
N VAL A 3 -3.09 -7.80 1.92
CA VAL A 3 -1.67 -7.42 1.92
C VAL A 3 -1.54 -5.91 2.08
N PHE A 4 -0.79 -5.49 3.09
CA PHE A 4 -0.42 -4.10 3.29
C PHE A 4 0.93 -3.84 2.62
N VAL A 5 0.97 -2.85 1.72
CA VAL A 5 2.17 -2.50 0.97
C VAL A 5 2.64 -1.12 1.38
N ALA A 6 3.82 -1.04 1.97
CA ALA A 6 4.44 0.23 2.29
C ALA A 6 5.33 0.68 1.12
N GLY A 7 5.11 1.90 0.60
CA GLY A 7 5.87 2.37 -0.57
C GLY A 7 5.32 1.89 -1.92
N GLY A 8 4.02 1.55 -1.98
CA GLY A 8 3.37 1.02 -3.18
C GLY A 8 3.25 2.00 -4.35
N ALA A 9 3.55 3.29 -4.18
CA ALA A 9 3.59 4.26 -5.26
C ALA A 9 4.99 4.39 -5.91
N GLY A 10 6.00 3.69 -5.37
CA GLY A 10 7.36 3.65 -5.91
C GLY A 10 7.51 2.69 -7.09
N TYR A 11 8.69 2.69 -7.71
CA TYR A 11 8.97 1.88 -8.92
C TYR A 11 8.72 0.38 -8.71
N ILE A 12 9.27 -0.21 -7.65
CA ILE A 12 9.07 -1.64 -7.34
C ILE A 12 7.68 -1.87 -6.74
N GLY A 13 7.27 -0.99 -5.81
CA GLY A 13 6.02 -1.12 -5.08
C GLY A 13 4.79 -1.16 -5.99
N SER A 14 4.73 -0.28 -7.00
CA SER A 14 3.60 -0.21 -7.94
C SER A 14 3.42 -1.49 -8.74
N ILE A 15 4.52 -2.06 -9.24
CA ILE A 15 4.49 -3.34 -9.97
C ILE A 15 4.06 -4.48 -9.02
N CYS A 16 4.61 -4.52 -7.81
CA CYS A 16 4.20 -5.57 -6.86
C CYS A 16 2.73 -5.42 -6.44
N VAL A 17 2.20 -4.20 -6.31
CA VAL A 17 0.77 -3.95 -6.06
C VAL A 17 -0.08 -4.51 -7.20
N GLU A 18 0.27 -4.21 -8.45
CA GLU A 18 -0.43 -4.73 -9.63
C GLU A 18 -0.42 -6.27 -9.66
N GLU A 19 0.74 -6.90 -9.42
CA GLU A 19 0.87 -8.36 -9.43
C GLU A 19 0.09 -9.03 -8.29
N LEU A 20 0.10 -8.44 -7.09
CA LEU A 20 -0.71 -8.93 -5.97
C LEU A 20 -2.21 -8.86 -6.28
N LEU A 21 -2.67 -7.76 -6.88
CA LEU A 21 -4.06 -7.61 -7.32
C LEU A 21 -4.41 -8.61 -8.43
N ASN A 22 -3.52 -8.83 -9.41
CA ASN A 22 -3.71 -9.81 -10.48
C ASN A 22 -3.79 -11.25 -9.95
N ALA A 23 -3.08 -11.55 -8.86
CA ALA A 23 -3.17 -12.82 -8.15
C ALA A 23 -4.44 -12.95 -7.25
N GLY A 24 -5.30 -11.94 -7.21
CA GLY A 24 -6.56 -11.97 -6.46
C GLY A 24 -6.42 -11.62 -4.97
N HIS A 25 -5.34 -10.94 -4.58
CA HIS A 25 -5.18 -10.40 -3.23
C HIS A 25 -5.90 -9.05 -3.09
N GLU A 26 -6.32 -8.74 -1.86
CA GLU A 26 -6.79 -7.41 -1.49
C GLU A 26 -5.58 -6.59 -1.04
N VAL A 27 -5.36 -5.43 -1.63
CA VAL A 27 -4.15 -4.64 -1.40
C VAL A 27 -4.49 -3.27 -0.83
N THR A 28 -3.83 -2.92 0.28
CA THR A 28 -3.84 -1.57 0.86
C THR A 28 -2.43 -0.99 0.75
N VAL A 29 -2.28 0.15 0.10
CA VAL A 29 -1.02 0.88 -0.06
C VAL A 29 -0.94 2.03 0.94
N LEU A 30 0.16 2.11 1.70
CA LEU A 30 0.55 3.31 2.43
C LEU A 30 1.77 3.94 1.76
N ASP A 31 1.62 5.18 1.31
CA ASP A 31 2.71 5.92 0.68
C ASP A 31 2.59 7.42 0.99
N ASN A 32 3.72 8.11 1.12
CA ASN A 32 3.76 9.55 1.37
C ASN A 32 4.02 10.36 0.09
N LEU A 33 4.19 9.69 -1.05
CA LEU A 33 4.44 10.27 -2.37
C LEU A 33 5.71 11.12 -2.44
N SER A 34 6.69 10.91 -1.54
CA SER A 34 7.93 11.71 -1.57
C SER A 34 8.79 11.39 -2.79
N GLU A 35 8.84 10.12 -3.19
CA GLU A 35 9.56 9.63 -4.37
C GLU A 35 8.65 8.85 -5.34
N GLY A 36 7.45 8.48 -4.88
CA GLY A 36 6.44 7.75 -5.65
C GLY A 36 5.42 8.67 -6.31
N HIS A 37 4.58 8.10 -7.18
CA HIS A 37 3.54 8.85 -7.89
C HIS A 37 2.18 8.20 -7.68
N ARG A 38 1.17 8.99 -7.28
CA ARG A 38 -0.20 8.48 -7.05
C ARG A 38 -0.76 7.70 -8.24
N VAL A 39 -0.47 8.18 -9.45
CA VAL A 39 -0.90 7.58 -10.73
C VAL A 39 -0.25 6.22 -11.02
N ALA A 40 0.83 5.86 -10.33
CA ALA A 40 1.47 4.56 -10.47
C ALA A 40 0.77 3.46 -9.66
N VAL A 41 -0.09 3.82 -8.71
CA VAL A 41 -0.84 2.86 -7.90
C VAL A 41 -2.10 2.47 -8.65
N ASP A 42 -2.26 1.16 -8.91
CA ASP A 42 -3.47 0.60 -9.51
C ASP A 42 -4.73 1.00 -8.74
N GLU A 43 -5.77 1.45 -9.44
CA GLU A 43 -7.01 1.97 -8.85
C GLU A 43 -7.80 0.92 -8.05
N ARG A 44 -7.53 -0.38 -8.27
CA ARG A 44 -8.12 -1.48 -7.48
C ARG A 44 -7.57 -1.54 -6.05
N ALA A 45 -6.37 -1.00 -5.79
CA ALA A 45 -5.81 -0.96 -4.46
C ALA A 45 -6.44 0.16 -3.62
N GLN A 46 -6.69 -0.12 -2.34
CA GLN A 46 -6.99 0.93 -1.38
C GLN A 46 -5.71 1.75 -1.14
N PHE A 47 -5.80 3.07 -1.20
CA PHE A 47 -4.66 3.95 -0.97
C PHE A 47 -4.85 4.81 0.26
N ILE A 48 -3.80 4.87 1.07
CA ILE A 48 -3.70 5.71 2.25
C ILE A 48 -2.47 6.59 2.06
N GLU A 49 -2.69 7.90 1.98
CA GLU A 49 -1.58 8.84 1.98
C GLU A 49 -1.05 9.01 3.41
N GLY A 50 0.22 8.69 3.63
CA GLY A 50 0.80 8.75 4.97
C GLY A 50 2.27 8.36 5.01
N CYS A 51 2.95 8.79 6.08
CA CYS A 51 4.38 8.57 6.25
C CYS A 51 4.63 7.55 7.37
N LEU A 52 5.43 6.52 7.09
CA LEU A 52 5.75 5.45 8.05
C LEU A 52 6.34 5.95 9.37
N SER A 53 7.00 7.12 9.36
CA SER A 53 7.55 7.75 10.58
C SER A 53 6.46 8.27 11.53
N LYS A 54 5.20 8.36 11.10
CA LYS A 54 4.04 8.75 11.91
C LYS A 54 3.40 7.50 12.52
N ARG A 55 3.86 7.13 13.71
CA ARG A 55 3.43 5.92 14.42
C ARG A 55 1.92 5.73 14.49
N GLU A 56 1.17 6.76 14.87
CA GLU A 56 -0.29 6.69 15.03
C GLU A 56 -0.97 6.35 13.70
N THR A 57 -0.71 7.13 12.66
CA THR A 57 -1.27 6.90 11.31
C THR A 57 -0.87 5.53 10.74
N THR A 58 0.37 5.07 10.95
CA THR A 58 0.80 3.75 10.51
C THR A 58 0.03 2.63 11.23
N LEU A 59 -0.18 2.75 12.55
CA LEU A 59 -0.93 1.77 13.32
C LEU A 59 -2.39 1.72 12.89
N ASP A 60 -3.03 2.87 12.68
CA ASP A 60 -4.41 2.95 12.21
C ASP A 60 -4.56 2.35 10.81
N ALA A 61 -3.63 2.64 9.90
CA ALA A 61 -3.62 2.11 8.54
C ALA A 61 -3.54 0.57 8.53
N VAL A 62 -2.60 -0.01 9.29
CA VAL A 62 -2.46 -1.47 9.41
C VAL A 62 -3.67 -2.11 10.09
N ALA A 63 -4.20 -1.49 11.14
CA ALA A 63 -5.37 -2.01 11.86
C ALA A 63 -6.65 -1.98 11.00
N SER A 64 -6.85 -0.93 10.21
CA SER A 64 -8.06 -0.73 9.41
C SER A 64 -8.23 -1.72 8.26
N CYS A 65 -7.12 -2.19 7.67
CA CYS A 65 -7.16 -3.15 6.56
C CYS A 65 -7.19 -4.61 7.03
N GLY A 66 -6.81 -4.90 8.27
CA GLY A 66 -6.73 -6.28 8.77
C GLY A 66 -5.71 -7.12 8.01
N ALA A 67 -4.53 -6.54 7.75
CA ALA A 67 -3.49 -7.15 6.95
C ALA A 67 -3.03 -8.50 7.50
N GLU A 68 -2.92 -9.49 6.62
CA GLU A 68 -2.37 -10.82 6.91
C GLU A 68 -0.88 -10.91 6.58
N ALA A 69 -0.39 -9.99 5.74
CA ALA A 69 1.02 -9.85 5.37
C ALA A 69 1.38 -8.38 5.14
N VAL A 70 2.66 -8.06 5.30
CA VAL A 70 3.25 -6.75 5.00
C VAL A 70 4.35 -6.93 3.96
N MET A 71 4.34 -6.08 2.95
CA MET A 71 5.39 -5.96 1.94
C MET A 71 6.01 -4.57 1.98
#